data_AF-A0A7R9UWU1-F1
#
_entry.id   AF-A0A7R9UWU1-F1
#
_cell.length_a   1.000
_cell.length_b   1.000
_cell.length_c   1.000
_cell.angle_alpha   90.00
_cell.angle_beta   90.00
_cell.angle_gamma   90.00
#
_symmetry.space_group_name_H-M   'P 1'
#
loop_
_entity.id
_entity.type
_entity.pdbx_description
1 polymer ?
#
loop_
_entity_poly.entity_id
_entity_poly.type
_entity_poly.pdbx_seq_one_letter_code
_entity_poly.pdbx_strand_id
1 'polypeptide(L)'
;LDYPGLRLVWQSARSGAPIFAVDDFLSRSECDRALAKCAGAWVASAPGANPPASTIRTSQNVVLAKSETPAIQARIAELVGRPRACFAPLKIVRYERGQQFSPHLDTAGLSEEARALEWHAPPRRALANLNVELTVFVYLNSAREGGETAFYDDFPDGAETVRLAPRRGMAVVFFVTPQREIERCGWCHGGA
;
A
#
# COMPACT_ATOMS: atom_id res chain seq x y z
N LEU A 1 -8.55 15.83 -11.28
CA LEU A 1 -7.50 15.66 -10.25
C LEU A 1 -6.30 16.45 -10.74
N ASP A 2 -6.05 17.61 -10.14
CA ASP A 2 -4.94 18.48 -10.51
C ASP A 2 -3.91 18.41 -9.38
N TYR A 3 -2.96 17.48 -9.50
CA TYR A 3 -1.85 17.32 -8.57
C TYR A 3 -0.58 17.08 -9.40
N PRO A 4 0.52 17.82 -9.16
CA PRO A 4 1.74 17.68 -9.96
C PRO A 4 2.26 16.23 -10.00
N GLY A 5 2.54 15.74 -11.20
CA GLY A 5 3.08 14.37 -11.40
C GLY A 5 2.05 13.25 -11.23
N LEU A 6 0.79 13.55 -10.89
CA LEU A 6 -0.27 12.54 -10.75
C LEU A 6 -0.71 12.02 -12.12
N ARG A 7 -0.79 10.70 -12.25
CA ARG A 7 -1.31 10.02 -13.44
C ARG A 7 -2.09 8.76 -13.07
N LEU A 8 -3.13 8.48 -13.85
CA LEU A 8 -3.83 7.19 -13.80
C LEU A 8 -2.89 6.11 -14.35
N VAL A 9 -2.63 5.08 -13.56
CA VAL A 9 -1.84 3.91 -13.95
C VAL A 9 -2.75 2.85 -14.54
N TRP A 10 -3.85 2.58 -13.84
CA TRP A 10 -4.81 1.55 -14.21
C TRP A 10 -6.16 1.87 -13.60
N GLN A 11 -7.22 1.36 -14.22
CA GLN A 11 -8.56 1.38 -13.65
C GLN A 11 -9.19 0.01 -13.85
N SER A 12 -9.67 -0.58 -12.75
CA SER A 12 -10.42 -1.83 -12.83
C SER A 12 -11.68 -1.63 -13.68
N ALA A 13 -11.84 -2.46 -14.71
CA ALA A 13 -13.07 -2.48 -15.49
C ALA A 13 -14.26 -2.99 -14.67
N ARG A 14 -14.00 -3.77 -13.61
CA ARG A 14 -15.01 -4.38 -12.75
C ARG A 14 -15.43 -3.45 -11.61
N SER A 15 -14.50 -3.12 -10.70
CA SER A 15 -14.80 -2.31 -9.51
C SER A 15 -14.80 -0.81 -9.80
N GLY A 16 -14.25 -0.39 -10.93
CA GLY A 16 -13.98 1.01 -11.23
C GLY A 16 -12.86 1.62 -10.40
N ALA A 17 -12.22 0.84 -9.51
CA ALA A 17 -11.18 1.32 -8.61
C ALA A 17 -9.92 1.72 -9.40
N PRO A 18 -9.42 2.94 -9.23
CA PRO A 18 -8.21 3.39 -9.89
C PRO A 18 -6.95 3.04 -9.09
N ILE A 19 -5.85 2.89 -9.81
CA ILE A 19 -4.48 2.96 -9.29
C ILE A 19 -3.86 4.22 -9.89
N PHE A 20 -3.31 5.08 -9.04
CA PHE A 20 -2.58 6.26 -9.45
C PHE A 20 -1.10 6.14 -9.09
N ALA A 21 -0.26 6.80 -9.86
CA ALA A 21 1.12 7.08 -9.51
C ALA A 21 1.33 8.59 -9.45
N VAL A 22 2.21 9.04 -8.57
CA VAL A 22 2.66 10.42 -8.48
C VAL A 22 4.18 10.43 -8.63
N ASP A 23 4.65 10.88 -9.79
CA ASP A 23 6.07 11.04 -10.05
C ASP A 23 6.62 12.23 -9.24
N ASP A 24 7.87 12.10 -8.78
CA ASP A 24 8.57 13.10 -7.95
C ASP A 24 7.82 13.54 -6.66
N PHE A 25 6.98 12.66 -6.09
CA PHE A 25 6.24 12.94 -4.86
C PHE A 25 7.16 13.25 -3.65
N LEU A 26 8.27 12.51 -3.51
CA LEU A 26 9.37 12.89 -2.63
C LEU A 26 10.63 13.16 -3.46
N SER A 27 11.32 14.25 -3.14
CA SER A 27 12.68 14.48 -3.63
C SER A 27 13.65 13.41 -3.11
N ARG A 28 14.78 13.24 -3.80
CA ARG A 28 15.87 12.36 -3.34
C ARG A 28 16.27 12.66 -1.89
N SER A 29 16.46 13.95 -1.57
CA SER A 29 16.84 14.37 -0.21
C SER A 29 15.79 14.01 0.86
N GLU A 30 14.51 14.03 0.52
CA GLU A 30 13.43 13.63 1.43
C GLU A 30 13.44 12.13 1.67
N CYS A 31 13.69 11.32 0.63
CA CYS A 31 13.90 9.89 0.79
C CYS A 31 15.09 9.60 1.71
N ASP A 32 16.23 10.29 1.53
CA ASP A 32 17.41 10.09 2.40
C ASP A 32 17.10 10.45 3.85
N ARG A 33 16.40 11.57 4.10
CA ARG A 33 16.00 11.98 5.45
C ARG A 33 15.03 10.99 6.10
N ALA A 34 14.13 10.40 5.32
CA ALA A 34 13.22 9.35 5.82
C ALA A 34 14.00 8.09 6.20
N LEU A 35 14.93 7.64 5.36
CA LEU A 35 15.77 6.45 5.62
C LEU A 35 16.72 6.66 6.79
N ALA A 36 17.28 7.86 6.96
CA ALA A 36 18.17 8.18 8.06
C ALA A 36 17.50 8.02 9.44
N LYS A 37 16.19 8.26 9.53
CA LYS A 37 15.40 8.05 10.77
C LYS A 37 15.29 6.57 11.16
N CYS A 38 15.53 5.65 10.23
CA CYS A 38 15.44 4.21 10.47
C CYS A 38 16.77 3.59 10.92
N ALA A 39 17.87 4.35 10.93
CA ALA A 39 19.19 3.82 11.24
C ALA A 39 19.21 3.17 12.63
N GLY A 40 19.57 1.88 12.69
CA GLY A 40 19.63 1.11 13.93
C GLY A 40 18.29 0.66 14.53
N ALA A 41 17.15 0.97 13.88
CA ALA A 41 15.81 0.69 14.42
C ALA A 41 15.05 -0.44 13.70
N TRP A 42 15.67 -1.10 12.73
CA TRP A 42 15.02 -2.14 11.91
C TRP A 42 14.64 -3.36 12.74
N VAL A 43 13.37 -3.76 12.64
CA VAL A 43 12.87 -5.02 13.19
C VAL A 43 12.28 -5.90 12.09
N ALA A 44 12.31 -7.22 12.28
CA ALA A 44 11.62 -8.13 11.36
C ALA A 44 10.12 -7.78 11.30
N SER A 45 9.53 -7.81 10.11
CA SER A 45 8.12 -7.49 9.96
C SER A 45 7.25 -8.67 10.38
N ALA A 46 6.69 -8.60 11.58
CA ALA A 46 5.74 -9.60 12.05
C ALA A 46 4.50 -9.63 11.14
N PRO A 47 3.95 -10.79 10.73
CA PRO A 47 2.59 -10.85 10.20
C PRO A 47 1.62 -10.18 11.18
N GLY A 48 0.61 -9.47 10.67
CA GLY A 48 -0.46 -8.94 11.52
C GLY A 48 -1.09 -10.09 12.31
N ALA A 49 -1.16 -9.96 13.64
CA ALA A 49 -1.78 -10.86 14.62
C ALA A 49 -1.90 -12.35 14.22
N ASN A 50 -0.80 -13.11 14.39
CA ASN A 50 -0.71 -14.58 14.41
C ASN A 50 -1.28 -15.37 13.19
N PRO A 51 -0.61 -16.46 12.73
CA PRO A 51 0.37 -17.28 13.45
C PRO A 51 1.75 -17.30 12.71
N PRO A 52 2.66 -18.28 12.96
CA PRO A 52 4.11 -18.05 13.04
C PRO A 52 4.77 -17.81 11.67
N ALA A 53 5.84 -17.00 11.66
CA ALA A 53 6.78 -16.82 10.54
C ALA A 53 6.11 -16.91 9.15
N SER A 54 5.16 -16.03 8.87
CA SER A 54 4.48 -16.06 7.57
C SER A 54 5.52 -15.86 6.46
N THR A 55 5.70 -16.86 5.60
CA THR A 55 6.41 -16.73 4.30
C THR A 55 5.82 -15.63 3.41
N ILE A 56 4.64 -15.14 3.79
CA ILE A 56 3.91 -14.04 3.19
C ILE A 56 4.70 -12.73 3.25
N ARG A 57 5.42 -12.42 4.34
CA ARG A 57 6.21 -11.18 4.43
C ARG A 57 7.55 -11.44 5.10
N THR A 58 8.63 -11.24 4.36
CA THR A 58 9.99 -11.51 4.83
C THR A 58 10.82 -10.24 5.05
N SER A 59 10.20 -9.06 4.97
CA SER A 59 10.85 -7.74 5.09
C SER A 59 11.20 -7.34 6.52
N GLN A 60 11.97 -6.26 6.66
CA GLN A 60 12.13 -5.50 7.91
C GLN A 60 11.30 -4.21 7.86
N ASN A 61 10.97 -3.64 9.01
CA ASN A 61 10.30 -2.35 9.07
C ASN A 61 10.72 -1.48 10.26
N VAL A 62 10.40 -0.19 10.15
CA VAL A 62 10.42 0.80 11.23
C VAL A 62 9.10 1.56 11.17
N VAL A 63 8.48 1.81 12.31
CA VAL A 63 7.29 2.65 12.41
C VAL A 63 7.70 4.01 12.97
N LEU A 64 7.45 5.07 12.21
CA LEU A 64 7.69 6.45 12.59
C LEU A 64 6.38 7.09 13.06
N ALA A 65 6.44 7.83 14.18
CA ALA A 65 5.34 8.64 14.63
C ALA A 65 5.00 9.73 13.60
N LYS A 66 3.73 10.15 13.55
CA LYS A 66 3.27 11.21 12.63
C LYS A 66 4.02 12.54 12.84
N SER A 67 4.51 12.79 14.05
CA SER A 67 5.32 13.96 14.41
C SER A 67 6.73 13.92 13.84
N GLU A 68 7.25 12.75 13.49
CA GLU A 68 8.60 12.60 12.91
C GLU A 68 8.65 12.91 11.42
N THR A 69 7.50 12.91 10.75
CA THR A 69 7.36 13.07 9.29
C THR A 69 6.31 14.13 8.89
N PRO A 70 6.27 15.31 9.53
CA PRO A 70 5.15 16.24 9.38
C PRO A 70 4.95 16.75 7.94
N ALA A 71 6.04 16.98 7.21
CA ALA A 71 5.98 17.41 5.81
C ALA A 71 5.40 16.33 4.87
N ILE A 72 5.82 15.07 5.04
CA ILE A 72 5.27 13.93 4.28
C ILE A 72 3.79 13.75 4.60
N GLN A 73 3.42 13.83 5.88
CA GLN A 73 2.03 13.71 6.34
C GLN A 73 1.13 14.82 5.76
N ALA A 74 1.63 16.06 5.69
CA ALA A 74 0.89 17.17 5.06
C ALA A 74 0.72 16.95 3.55
N ARG A 75 1.77 16.51 2.85
CA ARG A 75 1.72 16.24 1.42
C ARG A 75 0.76 15.11 1.06
N ILE A 76 0.72 14.05 1.87
CA ILE A 76 -0.28 12.97 1.72
C ILE A 76 -1.70 13.52 1.95
N ALA A 77 -1.91 14.35 2.97
CA ALA A 77 -3.21 14.95 3.25
C ALA A 77 -3.75 15.80 2.10
N GLU A 78 -2.87 16.59 1.46
CA GLU A 78 -3.19 17.34 0.26
C GLU A 78 -3.54 16.41 -0.92
N LEU A 79 -2.71 15.38 -1.16
CA LEU A 79 -2.89 14.43 -2.25
C LEU A 79 -4.23 13.68 -2.17
N VAL A 80 -4.61 13.22 -0.98
CA VAL A 80 -5.80 12.34 -0.81
C VAL A 80 -7.03 13.08 -0.28
N GLY A 81 -6.92 14.35 0.09
CA GLY A 81 -8.04 15.12 0.65
C GLY A 81 -8.59 14.53 1.95
N ARG A 82 -7.72 13.98 2.82
CA ARG A 82 -8.08 13.42 4.14
C ARG A 82 -7.25 14.07 5.24
N PRO A 83 -7.84 14.35 6.42
CA PRO A 83 -7.10 14.94 7.51
C PRO A 83 -6.07 13.95 8.09
N ARG A 84 -4.94 14.47 8.57
CA ARG A 84 -3.85 13.67 9.18
C ARG A 84 -4.31 12.76 10.33
N ALA A 85 -5.43 13.09 10.98
CA ALA A 85 -6.05 12.27 12.02
C ALA A 85 -6.41 10.87 11.51
N CYS A 86 -6.83 10.73 10.25
CA CYS A 86 -7.21 9.46 9.63
C CYS A 86 -6.03 8.54 9.31
N PHE A 87 -4.79 9.04 9.32
CA PHE A 87 -3.65 8.26 8.86
C PHE A 87 -3.16 7.26 9.91
N ALA A 88 -2.66 6.12 9.49
CA ALA A 88 -1.79 5.31 10.34
C ALA A 88 -0.43 6.01 10.52
N PRO A 89 0.35 5.67 11.57
CA PRO A 89 1.78 6.02 11.61
C PRO A 89 2.52 5.53 10.35
N LEU A 90 3.57 6.25 9.95
CA LEU A 90 4.29 5.91 8.73
C LEU A 90 5.14 4.67 8.97
N LYS A 91 4.89 3.61 8.21
CA LYS A 91 5.68 2.38 8.25
C LYS A 91 6.69 2.38 7.09
N ILE A 92 7.97 2.46 7.40
CA ILE A 92 9.04 2.27 6.43
C ILE A 92 9.39 0.79 6.38
N VAL A 93 9.39 0.21 5.18
CA VAL A 93 9.65 -1.21 4.94
C VAL A 93 10.91 -1.36 4.09
N ARG A 94 11.76 -2.32 4.44
CA ARG A 94 12.98 -2.67 3.71
C ARG A 94 12.96 -4.14 3.31
N TYR A 95 13.30 -4.38 2.06
CA TYR A 95 13.50 -5.70 1.48
C TYR A 95 14.97 -5.86 1.13
N GLU A 96 15.61 -6.89 1.68
CA GLU A 96 16.89 -7.40 1.23
C GLU A 96 16.70 -8.30 -0.01
N ARG A 97 17.80 -8.64 -0.69
CA ARG A 97 17.76 -9.54 -1.84
C ARG A 97 17.03 -10.85 -1.48
N GLY A 98 16.02 -11.20 -2.28
CA GLY A 98 15.21 -12.40 -2.10
C GLY A 98 14.08 -12.28 -1.07
N GLN A 99 13.93 -11.12 -0.41
CA GLN A 99 12.77 -10.85 0.43
C GLN A 99 11.59 -10.34 -0.40
N GLN A 100 10.39 -10.68 0.04
CA GLN A 100 9.15 -10.36 -0.67
C GLN A 100 8.00 -10.16 0.31
N PHE A 101 6.90 -9.65 -0.22
CA PHE A 101 5.57 -9.64 0.37
C PHE A 101 4.60 -10.25 -0.65
N SER A 102 4.08 -11.43 -0.35
CA SER A 102 3.04 -12.07 -1.14
C SER A 102 1.80 -11.18 -1.30
N PRO A 103 1.00 -11.39 -2.36
CA PRO A 103 -0.22 -10.64 -2.59
C PRO A 103 -1.16 -10.62 -1.37
N HIS A 104 -1.63 -9.44 -0.98
CA HIS A 104 -2.51 -9.22 0.16
C HIS A 104 -3.41 -7.98 0.00
N LEU A 105 -4.39 -7.87 0.91
CA LEU A 105 -5.19 -6.66 1.14
C LEU A 105 -4.60 -5.91 2.35
N ASP A 106 -4.65 -4.58 2.34
CA ASP A 106 -4.14 -3.73 3.44
C ASP A 106 -5.03 -3.68 4.68
N THR A 107 -6.21 -4.29 4.62
CA THR A 107 -7.15 -4.39 5.74
C THR A 107 -6.55 -5.22 6.88
N ALA A 108 -6.71 -4.76 8.13
CA ALA A 108 -6.31 -5.55 9.30
C ALA A 108 -7.51 -6.30 9.91
N GLY A 109 -7.23 -7.39 10.63
CA GLY A 109 -8.19 -7.99 11.58
C GLY A 109 -9.29 -8.86 10.98
N LEU A 110 -9.26 -9.15 9.68
CA LEU A 110 -10.16 -10.11 9.07
C LEU A 110 -9.52 -11.51 9.17
N SER A 111 -10.22 -12.47 9.77
CA SER A 111 -9.83 -13.88 9.67
C SER A 111 -9.81 -14.31 8.20
N GLU A 112 -9.12 -15.39 7.86
CA GLU A 112 -9.09 -15.88 6.48
C GLU A 112 -10.50 -16.18 5.96
N GLU A 113 -11.37 -16.72 6.83
CA GLU A 113 -12.79 -16.91 6.55
C GLU A 113 -13.52 -15.58 6.39
N ALA A 114 -13.22 -14.56 7.19
CA ALA A 114 -13.82 -13.24 7.05
C ALA A 114 -13.36 -12.54 5.77
N ARG A 115 -12.11 -12.73 5.34
CA ARG A 115 -11.60 -12.21 4.05
C ARG A 115 -12.28 -12.89 2.87
N ALA A 116 -12.43 -14.21 2.92
CA ALA A 116 -13.15 -14.97 1.90
C ALA A 116 -14.64 -14.60 1.88
N LEU A 117 -15.27 -14.43 3.04
CA LEU A 117 -16.65 -13.99 3.15
C LEU A 117 -16.83 -12.57 2.65
N GLU A 118 -15.97 -11.62 2.99
CA GLU A 118 -16.05 -10.24 2.49
C GLU A 118 -15.87 -10.14 0.99
N TRP A 119 -14.99 -10.98 0.44
CA TRP A 119 -14.81 -11.09 -1.00
C TRP A 119 -16.09 -11.55 -1.72
N HIS A 120 -16.89 -12.40 -1.08
CA HIS A 120 -18.14 -12.91 -1.63
C HIS A 120 -19.41 -12.23 -1.06
N ALA A 121 -19.26 -11.29 -0.12
CA ALA A 121 -20.37 -10.68 0.59
C ALA A 121 -20.99 -9.53 -0.22
N PRO A 122 -22.30 -9.26 -0.05
CA PRO A 122 -22.93 -8.09 -0.63
C PRO A 122 -22.24 -6.81 -0.11
N PRO A 123 -22.12 -5.76 -0.96
CA PRO A 123 -21.19 -4.64 -0.77
C PRO A 123 -21.34 -3.90 0.57
N ARG A 124 -22.56 -3.78 1.11
CA ARG A 124 -22.79 -3.13 2.42
C ARG A 124 -22.16 -3.87 3.59
N ARG A 125 -22.01 -5.19 3.51
CA ARG A 125 -21.34 -6.01 4.54
C ARG A 125 -19.83 -5.99 4.39
N ALA A 126 -19.32 -6.00 3.16
CA ALA A 126 -17.88 -5.88 2.89
C ALA A 126 -17.32 -4.53 3.38
N LEU A 127 -18.07 -3.43 3.25
CA LEU A 127 -17.63 -2.11 3.72
C LEU A 127 -17.66 -1.94 5.25
N ALA A 128 -18.45 -2.72 5.98
CA ALA A 128 -18.71 -2.52 7.41
C ALA A 128 -17.50 -2.82 8.32
N ASN A 129 -16.52 -3.58 7.82
CA ASN A 129 -15.34 -3.98 8.59
C ASN A 129 -14.02 -3.43 8.01
N LEU A 130 -14.07 -2.63 6.93
CA LEU A 130 -12.86 -2.06 6.34
C LEU A 130 -12.32 -0.96 7.26
N ASN A 131 -11.10 -1.17 7.75
CA ASN A 131 -10.38 -0.19 8.55
C ASN A 131 -9.43 0.70 7.72
N VAL A 132 -9.34 0.44 6.41
CA VAL A 132 -8.49 1.17 5.46
C VAL A 132 -9.30 1.49 4.21
N GLU A 133 -9.40 2.78 3.88
CA GLU A 133 -10.08 3.27 2.66
C GLU A 133 -9.17 3.19 1.44
N LEU A 134 -7.93 3.67 1.59
CA LEU A 134 -6.92 3.74 0.55
C LEU A 134 -5.53 3.59 1.15
N THR A 135 -4.58 3.22 0.31
CA THR A 135 -3.17 3.14 0.65
C THR A 135 -2.37 4.10 -0.21
N VAL A 136 -1.45 4.81 0.44
CA VAL A 136 -0.38 5.55 -0.22
C VAL A 136 0.95 4.95 0.22
N PHE A 137 1.72 4.44 -0.73
CA PHE A 137 3.11 4.06 -0.47
C PHE A 137 4.05 4.84 -1.38
N VAL A 138 5.30 4.99 -0.95
CA VAL A 138 6.34 5.71 -1.69
C VAL A 138 7.59 4.87 -1.75
N TYR A 139 8.17 4.72 -2.94
CA TYR A 139 9.47 4.07 -3.09
C TYR A 139 10.57 5.01 -2.61
N LEU A 140 11.31 4.63 -1.57
CA LEU A 140 12.40 5.44 -1.01
C LEU A 140 13.74 5.23 -1.73
N ASN A 141 13.85 4.17 -2.54
CA ASN A 141 14.97 3.87 -3.42
C ASN A 141 14.46 3.24 -4.72
N SER A 142 15.33 3.20 -5.72
CA SER A 142 15.11 2.40 -6.93
C SER A 142 15.83 1.07 -6.78
N ALA A 143 15.24 -0.01 -7.29
CA ALA A 143 15.89 -1.30 -7.41
C ALA A 143 16.44 -1.46 -8.84
N ARG A 144 17.57 -2.15 -8.98
CA ARG A 144 18.13 -2.50 -10.29
C ARG A 144 17.36 -3.65 -10.94
N GLU A 145 16.85 -4.56 -10.12
CA GLU A 145 16.12 -5.77 -10.50
C GLU A 145 15.18 -6.14 -9.34
N GLY A 146 13.95 -6.54 -9.64
CA GLY A 146 12.92 -6.84 -8.65
C GLY A 146 12.45 -5.62 -7.85
N GLY A 147 11.78 -5.88 -6.74
CA GLY A 147 11.12 -4.90 -5.89
C GLY A 147 9.86 -4.29 -6.49
N GLU A 148 9.27 -4.90 -7.52
CA GLU A 148 8.06 -4.35 -8.15
C GLU A 148 6.84 -4.58 -7.28
N THR A 149 5.86 -3.69 -7.39
CA THR A 149 4.53 -3.90 -6.81
C THR A 149 3.56 -4.36 -7.88
N ALA A 150 3.08 -5.60 -7.74
CA ALA A 150 2.08 -6.17 -8.64
C ALA A 150 0.68 -6.03 -8.04
N PHE A 151 -0.31 -5.71 -8.88
CA PHE A 151 -1.72 -5.52 -8.50
C PHE A 151 -2.63 -6.53 -9.20
N TYR A 152 -3.62 -7.02 -8.47
CA TYR A 152 -4.56 -8.05 -8.90
C TYR A 152 -6.00 -7.58 -8.64
N ASP A 153 -6.84 -7.64 -9.67
CA ASP A 153 -8.24 -7.20 -9.64
C ASP A 153 -9.18 -8.26 -9.03
N ASP A 154 -8.73 -9.53 -8.94
CA ASP A 154 -9.57 -10.66 -8.48
C ASP A 154 -8.78 -11.78 -7.76
N PHE A 155 -7.77 -11.45 -6.94
CA PHE A 155 -6.92 -12.47 -6.27
C PHE A 155 -7.73 -13.44 -5.38
N PRO A 156 -7.48 -14.77 -5.40
CA PRO A 156 -6.38 -15.46 -6.08
C PRO A 156 -6.65 -15.89 -7.53
N ASP A 157 -7.90 -15.86 -8.00
CA ASP A 157 -8.30 -16.36 -9.32
C ASP A 157 -8.06 -15.34 -10.46
N GLY A 158 -7.74 -14.10 -10.09
CA GLY A 158 -7.51 -12.98 -10.99
C GLY A 158 -6.10 -12.92 -11.55
N ALA A 159 -6.00 -12.50 -12.81
CA ALA A 159 -4.72 -12.19 -13.43
C ALA A 159 -4.07 -10.94 -12.83
N GLU A 160 -2.74 -10.90 -12.86
CA GLU A 160 -1.99 -9.68 -12.66
C GLU A 160 -2.44 -8.62 -13.68
N THR A 161 -2.72 -7.41 -13.19
CA THR A 161 -3.21 -6.31 -14.02
C THR A 161 -2.10 -5.33 -14.36
N VAL A 162 -1.39 -4.87 -13.34
CA VAL A 162 -0.30 -3.91 -13.50
C VAL A 162 0.81 -4.20 -12.50
N ARG A 163 2.03 -3.98 -12.97
CA ARG A 163 3.27 -4.08 -12.19
C ARG A 163 4.01 -2.76 -12.25
N LEU A 164 4.36 -2.23 -11.09
CA LEU A 164 5.07 -0.97 -10.96
C LEU A 164 6.49 -1.21 -10.45
N ALA A 165 7.48 -0.86 -11.25
CA ALA A 165 8.88 -0.89 -10.83
C ALA A 165 9.18 0.23 -9.81
N PRO A 166 10.02 -0.04 -8.78
CA PRO A 166 10.35 0.93 -7.76
C PRO A 166 11.16 2.07 -8.36
N ARG A 167 10.57 3.27 -8.37
CA ARG A 167 11.25 4.51 -8.75
C ARG A 167 11.33 5.41 -7.54
N ARG A 168 12.55 5.67 -7.08
CA ARG A 168 12.80 6.54 -5.93
C ARG A 168 12.01 7.86 -6.03
N GLY A 169 11.25 8.16 -5.00
CA GLY A 169 10.42 9.37 -4.90
C GLY A 169 9.01 9.22 -5.47
N MET A 170 8.73 8.18 -6.27
CA MET A 170 7.40 7.93 -6.81
C MET A 170 6.47 7.39 -5.73
N ALA A 171 5.30 8.00 -5.60
CA ALA A 171 4.21 7.48 -4.79
C ALA A 171 3.21 6.69 -5.64
N VAL A 172 2.53 5.74 -5.01
CA VAL A 172 1.42 4.98 -5.58
C VAL A 172 0.23 5.11 -4.65
N VAL A 173 -0.94 5.37 -5.22
CA VAL A 173 -2.20 5.49 -4.51
C VAL A 173 -3.18 4.48 -5.09
N PHE A 174 -3.78 3.66 -4.24
CA PHE A 174 -4.84 2.75 -4.66
C PHE A 174 -5.90 2.63 -3.57
N PHE A 175 -7.11 2.30 -3.98
CA PHE A 175 -8.26 2.21 -3.10
C PHE A 175 -8.50 0.76 -2.70
N VAL A 176 -8.66 0.54 -1.40
CA VAL A 176 -9.03 -0.77 -0.84
C VAL A 176 -10.55 -0.93 -0.90
N THR A 177 -11.29 0.18 -0.79
CA THR A 177 -12.75 0.21 -0.98
C THR A 177 -13.15 0.38 -2.46
N PRO A 178 -14.22 -0.29 -2.93
CA PRO A 178 -14.75 -0.07 -4.27
C PRO A 178 -15.22 1.39 -4.48
N GLN A 179 -15.04 1.89 -5.71
CA GLN A 179 -15.34 3.28 -6.10
C GLN A 179 -16.65 3.43 -6.91
N ARG A 180 -17.32 2.31 -7.21
CA ARG A 180 -18.68 2.25 -7.77
C ARG A 180 -19.56 1.38 -6.87
N GLU A 181 -20.87 1.38 -7.07
CA GLU A 181 -21.83 0.47 -6.39
C GLU A 181 -21.61 -1.03 -6.78
N ILE A 182 -20.38 -1.46 -7.02
CA ILE A 182 -20.00 -2.80 -7.45
C ILE A 182 -19.16 -3.49 -6.37
N GLU A 183 -19.88 -4.24 -5.54
CA GLU A 183 -19.70 -5.63 -5.08
C GLU A 183 -18.39 -6.20 -4.50
N ARG A 184 -17.17 -5.64 -4.61
CA ARG A 184 -15.92 -6.24 -4.01
C ARG A 184 -14.79 -5.26 -3.66
N CYS A 185 -13.81 -5.69 -2.84
CA CYS A 185 -12.60 -4.93 -2.48
C CYS A 185 -11.78 -4.49 -3.71
N GLY A 186 -11.12 -3.33 -3.61
CA GLY A 186 -10.54 -2.61 -4.75
C GLY A 186 -9.28 -3.24 -5.35
N TRP A 187 -8.29 -3.64 -4.55
CA TRP A 187 -7.03 -4.20 -5.04
C TRP A 187 -6.34 -5.13 -4.04
N CYS A 188 -5.82 -6.26 -4.54
CA CYS A 188 -4.80 -7.05 -3.87
C CYS A 188 -3.42 -6.71 -4.46
N HIS A 189 -2.37 -6.63 -3.63
CA HIS A 189 -1.02 -6.27 -4.10
C HIS A 189 0.10 -6.98 -3.33
N GLY A 190 1.26 -7.14 -3.95
CA GLY A 190 2.46 -7.74 -3.36
C GLY A 190 3.74 -7.10 -3.88
N GLY A 191 4.84 -7.26 -3.15
CA GLY A 191 6.16 -6.76 -3.52
C GLY A 191 7.17 -7.90 -3.63
N ALA A 192 7.90 -8.03 -4.73
CA ALA A 192 8.95 -9.04 -4.89
C ALA A 192 10.13 -8.45 -5.65
#